data_AF-A0A415C2V6-F1
#
_entry.id   AF-A0A415C2V6-F1
#
_cell.length_a   1.000
_cell.length_b   1.000
_cell.length_c   1.000
_cell.angle_alpha   90.00
_cell.angle_beta   90.00
_cell.angle_gamma   90.00
#
_symmetry.space_group_name_H-M   'P 1'
#
loop_
_entity.id
_entity.type
_entity.pdbx_description
1 polymer ?
#
loop_
_entity_poly.entity_id
_entity_poly.type
_entity_poly.pdbx_seq_one_letter_code
_entity_poly.pdbx_strand_id
1 'polypeptide(L)'
;MLKPDVLAPFTTPPTTFTEQVAEQAGLTALSCPTLALDDTIATMPSQDRYECEYVDGKGRAHDTTLLVASGDKVWLYDDQGKPLKGE
;
A
#
# COMPACT_ATOMS: atom_id res chain seq x y z
N MET A 1 13.20 14.53 13.43
CA MET A 1 11.99 14.47 12.57
C MET A 1 12.24 13.36 11.55
N LEU A 2 11.66 12.18 11.78
CA LEU A 2 11.79 11.04 10.85
C LEU A 2 10.79 11.25 9.70
N LYS A 3 11.27 11.16 8.46
CA LYS A 3 10.44 11.30 7.25
C LYS A 3 9.46 10.11 7.16
N PRO A 4 8.26 10.29 6.58
CA PRO A 4 7.39 9.17 6.27
C PRO A 4 8.15 8.16 5.41
N ASP A 5 8.05 6.88 5.74
CA ASP A 5 8.71 5.81 5.02
C ASP A 5 8.19 5.79 3.58
N VAL A 6 9.09 6.08 2.65
CA VAL A 6 8.84 6.00 1.21
C VAL A 6 9.18 4.56 0.82
N LEU A 7 8.19 3.83 0.33
CA LEU A 7 8.40 2.49 -0.17
C LEU A 7 9.34 2.54 -1.38
N ALA A 8 10.38 1.69 -1.36
CA ALA A 8 11.39 1.62 -2.40
C ALA A 8 10.81 1.02 -3.69
N PRO A 9 11.37 1.33 -4.87
CA PRO A 9 10.93 0.77 -6.14
C PRO A 9 10.82 -0.76 -6.08
N PHE A 10 9.65 -1.26 -6.47
CA PHE A 10 9.35 -2.68 -6.40
C PHE A 10 10.15 -3.47 -7.44
N THR A 11 11.04 -4.36 -7.00
CA THR A 11 11.84 -5.23 -7.89
C THR A 11 11.65 -6.72 -7.53
N THR A 12 11.06 -7.51 -8.45
CA THR A 12 10.84 -9.01 -8.55
C THR A 12 9.71 -9.70 -7.72
N PRO A 13 9.20 -10.91 -8.10
CA PRO A 13 8.32 -11.39 -9.21
C PRO A 13 6.82 -11.63 -8.74
N PRO A 14 5.92 -12.43 -9.38
CA PRO A 14 4.52 -12.05 -9.66
C PRO A 14 3.56 -12.10 -8.45
N THR A 15 3.75 -11.21 -7.48
CA THR A 15 2.74 -10.83 -6.49
C THR A 15 2.04 -9.56 -6.98
N THR A 16 0.78 -9.39 -6.60
CA THR A 16 -0.01 -8.19 -6.95
C THR A 16 0.65 -6.94 -6.36
N PHE A 17 0.38 -5.77 -6.96
CA PHE A 17 0.92 -4.49 -6.46
C PHE A 17 0.62 -4.28 -4.97
N THR A 18 -0.60 -4.61 -4.52
CA THR A 18 -1.02 -4.48 -3.13
C THR A 18 -0.31 -5.46 -2.19
N GLU A 19 0.01 -6.68 -2.62
CA GLU A 19 0.84 -7.62 -1.85
C GLU A 19 2.25 -7.07 -1.63
N GLN A 20 2.87 -6.49 -2.66
CA GLN A 20 4.21 -5.89 -2.54
C GLN A 20 4.23 -4.71 -1.58
N VAL A 21 3.21 -3.84 -1.65
CA VAL A 21 3.03 -2.72 -0.71
C VAL A 21 2.84 -3.25 0.72
N ALA A 22 2.01 -4.28 0.91
CA ALA A 22 1.77 -4.87 2.23
C ALA A 22 3.05 -5.41 2.85
N GLU A 23 3.85 -6.16 2.10
CA GLU A 23 5.12 -6.74 2.57
C GLU A 23 6.10 -5.65 3.00
N GLN A 24 6.32 -4.64 2.15
CA GLN A 24 7.26 -3.55 2.48
C GLN A 24 6.78 -2.69 3.65
N ALA A 25 5.48 -2.62 3.90
CA ALA A 25 4.88 -1.92 5.02
C ALA A 25 4.76 -2.78 6.30
N GLY A 26 5.17 -4.04 6.27
CA GLY A 26 5.05 -4.97 7.42
C GLY A 26 3.61 -5.37 7.74
N LEU A 27 2.71 -5.29 6.76
CA LEU A 27 1.30 -5.63 6.89
C LEU A 27 1.06 -7.09 6.53
N THR A 28 0.03 -7.69 7.13
CA THR A 28 -0.33 -9.09 6.82
C THR A 28 -1.02 -9.19 5.46
N ALA A 29 -1.84 -8.19 5.13
CA ALA A 29 -2.51 -8.07 3.84
C ALA A 29 -2.90 -6.60 3.60
N LEU A 30 -3.02 -6.23 2.33
CA LEU A 30 -3.58 -4.97 1.87
C LEU A 30 -4.56 -5.27 0.73
N SER A 31 -5.78 -4.77 0.83
CA SER A 31 -6.81 -4.90 -0.20
C SER A 31 -7.31 -3.51 -0.57
N CYS A 32 -7.34 -3.22 -1.87
CA CYS A 32 -7.81 -1.95 -2.40
C CYS A 32 -8.87 -2.25 -3.47
N PRO A 33 -10.18 -2.19 -3.14
CA PRO A 33 -11.25 -2.62 -4.05
C PRO A 33 -11.23 -1.91 -5.41
N THR A 34 -10.82 -0.64 -5.43
CA THR A 34 -10.66 0.16 -6.65
C THR A 34 -9.48 -0.28 -7.52
N LEU A 35 -8.48 -0.94 -6.93
CA LEU A 35 -7.35 -1.56 -7.65
C LEU A 35 -7.66 -3.00 -8.05
N ALA A 36 -8.57 -3.68 -7.34
CA ALA A 36 -8.95 -5.07 -7.60
C ALA A 36 -9.63 -5.30 -8.95
N LEU A 37 -10.14 -4.25 -9.58
CA LEU A 37 -10.63 -4.30 -10.97
C LEU A 37 -9.49 -4.54 -11.98
N ASP A 38 -8.25 -4.29 -11.57
CA ASP A 38 -7.01 -4.45 -12.34
C ASP A 38 -6.04 -5.46 -11.66
N ASP A 39 -6.56 -6.45 -10.92
CA ASP A 39 -5.82 -7.49 -10.16
C ASP A 39 -4.83 -8.36 -11.00
N THR A 40 -4.75 -8.13 -12.31
CA THR A 40 -3.79 -8.79 -13.22
C THR A 40 -2.55 -7.95 -13.51
N ILE A 41 -2.52 -6.70 -13.05
CA ILE A 41 -1.56 -5.71 -13.49
C ILE A 41 -0.36 -5.76 -12.53
N ALA A 42 0.68 -6.50 -12.92
CA ALA A 42 2.05 -6.37 -12.41
C ALA A 42 2.68 -4.99 -12.69
N THR A 43 1.83 -3.99 -12.91
CA THR A 43 2.13 -2.66 -13.42
C THR A 43 1.59 -1.66 -12.42
N MET A 44 2.27 -0.52 -12.32
CA MET A 44 1.91 0.49 -11.33
C MET A 44 0.53 1.07 -11.64
N PRO A 45 -0.38 1.16 -10.65
CA PRO A 45 -1.66 1.84 -10.84
C PRO A 45 -1.47 3.33 -11.13
N SER A 46 -2.55 3.96 -11.58
CA SER A 46 -2.56 5.41 -11.86
C SER A 46 -2.17 6.22 -10.61
N GLN A 47 -1.66 7.42 -10.84
CA GLN A 47 -1.36 8.32 -9.74
C GLN A 47 -2.66 8.84 -9.13
N ASP A 48 -3.05 8.28 -8.00
CA ASP A 48 -4.26 8.66 -7.28
C ASP A 48 -4.18 8.26 -5.79
N ARG A 49 -5.26 8.57 -5.07
CA ARG A 49 -5.54 8.07 -3.72
C ARG A 49 -6.55 6.93 -3.83
N TYR A 50 -6.18 5.78 -3.30
CA TYR A 50 -7.01 4.59 -3.25
C TYR A 50 -7.43 4.32 -1.81
N GLU A 51 -8.74 4.13 -1.62
CA GLU A 51 -9.28 3.62 -0.36
C GLU A 51 -9.01 2.12 -0.29
N CYS A 52 -8.44 1.69 0.83
CA CYS A 52 -7.99 0.32 1.04
C CYS A 52 -8.29 -0.11 2.47
N GLU A 53 -8.23 -1.41 2.71
CA GLU A 53 -8.21 -2.02 4.02
C GLU A 53 -6.91 -2.80 4.19
N TYR A 54 -6.30 -2.73 5.37
CA TYR A 54 -5.15 -3.57 5.70
C TYR A 54 -5.41 -4.42 6.93
N VAL A 55 -4.69 -5.55 7.02
CA VAL A 55 -4.72 -6.42 8.19
C VAL A 55 -3.42 -6.26 8.99
N ASP A 56 -3.54 -5.87 10.26
CA ASP A 56 -2.40 -5.76 11.18
C ASP A 56 -1.86 -7.16 11.56
N GLY A 57 -0.67 -7.22 12.18
CA GLY A 57 -0.07 -8.49 12.64
C GLY A 57 -0.89 -9.23 13.72
N LYS A 58 -1.99 -8.65 14.21
CA LYS A 58 -2.95 -9.26 15.15
C LYS A 58 -4.21 -9.75 14.43
N GLY A 59 -4.26 -9.69 13.10
CA GLY A 59 -5.39 -10.13 12.29
C GLY A 59 -6.57 -9.15 12.28
N ARG A 60 -6.38 -7.88 12.65
CA ARG A 60 -7.44 -6.86 12.65
C ARG A 60 -7.40 -6.05 11.37
N ALA A 61 -8.56 -5.92 10.72
CA ALA A 61 -8.75 -5.08 9.55
C ALA A 61 -8.89 -3.61 9.97
N HIS A 62 -8.30 -2.71 9.20
CA HIS A 62 -8.33 -1.26 9.41
C HIS A 62 -8.42 -0.55 8.07
N ASP A 63 -9.17 0.55 8.03
CA ASP A 63 -9.24 1.44 6.88
C ASP A 63 -7.90 2.18 6.69
N THR A 64 -7.47 2.31 5.44
CA THR A 64 -6.26 3.03 5.06
C THR A 64 -6.42 3.69 3.71
N THR A 65 -5.64 4.74 3.49
CA THR A 65 -5.49 5.38 2.18
C THR A 65 -4.12 5.05 1.62
N LEU A 66 -4.10 4.46 0.42
CA LEU A 66 -2.90 4.26 -0.38
C LEU A 66 -2.74 5.43 -1.35
N LEU A 67 -1.64 6.17 -1.24
CA LEU A 67 -1.28 7.23 -2.17
C LEU A 67 -0.20 6.73 -3.13
N VAL A 68 -0.50 6.72 -4.42
CA VAL A 68 0.46 6.43 -5.49
C VAL A 68 0.84 7.75 -6.15
N ALA A 69 2.09 8.20 -6.01
CA ALA A 69 2.56 9.41 -6.68
C ALA A 69 3.57 9.11 -7.78
N SER A 70 3.89 10.14 -8.57
CA SER A 70 4.80 10.01 -9.70
C SER A 70 6.13 9.38 -9.30
N GLY A 71 6.49 8.32 -10.03
CA GLY A 71 7.86 7.83 -10.09
C GLY A 71 8.09 6.41 -9.60
N ASP A 72 7.19 5.81 -8.80
CA ASP A 72 7.39 4.58 -7.96
C ASP A 72 7.04 4.78 -6.49
N LYS A 73 6.72 6.02 -6.09
CA LYS A 73 6.56 6.34 -4.68
C LYS A 73 5.14 6.07 -4.20
N VAL A 74 5.07 5.26 -3.16
CA VAL A 74 3.84 4.85 -2.50
C VAL A 74 3.90 5.21 -1.02
N TRP A 75 2.79 5.72 -0.50
CA TRP A 75 2.59 5.98 0.92
C TRP A 75 1.28 5.38 1.39
N LEU A 76 1.27 4.92 2.63
CA LEU A 76 0.09 4.45 3.33
C LEU A 76 -0.26 5.41 4.46
N TYR A 77 -1.55 5.72 4.60
CA TYR A 77 -2.08 6.58 5.66
C TYR A 77 -3.20 5.88 6.41
N ASP A 78 -3.27 6.02 7.73
CA ASP A 78 -4.41 5.56 8.52
C ASP A 78 -5.69 6.36 8.19
N ASP A 79 -6.81 5.94 8.79
CA ASP A 79 -8.12 6.59 8.71
C ASP A 79 -8.11 8.06 9.19
N GLN A 80 -7.09 8.46 9.95
CA GLN A 80 -6.87 9.84 10.41
C GLN A 80 -5.95 10.65 9.49
N GLY A 81 -5.49 10.07 8.38
CA GLY A 81 -4.56 10.69 7.45
C GLY A 81 -3.12 10.77 7.95
N LYS A 82 -2.74 10.00 8.98
CA LYS A 82 -1.36 9.89 9.46
C LYS A 82 -0.64 8.78 8.71
N PRO A 83 0.63 8.97 8.34
CA PRO A 83 1.39 7.92 7.65
C PRO A 83 1.49 6.69 8.55
N LEU A 84 1.15 5.52 8.02
CA LEU A 84 1.42 4.25 8.66
C LEU A 84 2.94 4.10 8.75
N LYS A 85 3.46 3.94 9.96
CA LYS A 85 4.84 3.50 10.14
C LYS A 85 4.87 2.00 9.88
N GLY A 86 5.81 1.54 9.07
CA GLY A 86 6.29 0.17 9.22
C GLY A 86 6.80 0.03 10.64
N GLU A 87 6.25 -0.92 11.39
CA GLU A 87 6.70 -1.23 12.76
C GLU A 87 8.11 -1.81 12.76
#